data_AF-A0A4P5VSN6-F1
#
_entry.id   AF-A0A4P5VSN6-F1
#
_cell.length_a   1.000
_cell.length_b   1.000
_cell.length_c   1.000
_cell.angle_alpha   90.00
_cell.angle_beta   90.00
_cell.angle_gamma   90.00
#
_symmetry.space_group_name_H-M   'P 1'
#
loop_
_entity.id
_entity.type
_entity.pdbx_description
1 polymer ?
#
loop_
_entity_poly.entity_id
_entity_poly.type
_entity_poly.pdbx_seq_one_letter_code
_entity_poly.pdbx_strand_id
1 'polypeptide(L)'
;MSLTILGPERPDGVLPSVLARHGVTGPIALVSAGWRYDEARDELLRAALPNEVRNLRLYDRFRHLEREETELIGKYTAKQDALRKVKDRYRLWLRTSLGMAAGLLADKPDADCPWFRQSIRHLQEADELFLSEARRLHEAFEQEVRPGENPRVRKERDEIRAELAGCAALCIAGGHIGVLRNRCFFFDLGPTLTQRPLYAWSAGAMLLTERLLLFHDHTGFGPGTAEFLDHGFGLLRNTVFLPHARERLDLTNGANLTVLASRLAPRKVMGLQNGAIFEDGRYTGAPDSAFTIRPDGSVHAAVA
;
A
#
# COMPACT_ATOMS: atom_id res chain seq x y z
N MET A 1 -19.60 6.68 -6.27
CA MET A 1 -18.22 6.24 -6.58
C MET A 1 -18.07 4.86 -6.01
N SER A 2 -17.63 3.88 -6.81
CA SER A 2 -17.30 2.55 -6.31
C SER A 2 -15.79 2.44 -6.07
N LEU A 3 -15.43 1.79 -4.96
CA LEU A 3 -14.06 1.43 -4.66
C LEU A 3 -13.98 -0.09 -4.54
N THR A 4 -13.17 -0.70 -5.42
CA THR A 4 -12.97 -2.13 -5.47
C THR A 4 -11.51 -2.48 -5.18
N ILE A 5 -11.29 -3.25 -4.12
CA ILE A 5 -10.00 -3.83 -3.79
C ILE A 5 -9.98 -5.28 -4.27
N LEU A 6 -8.96 -5.62 -5.05
CA LEU A 6 -8.76 -6.97 -5.55
C LEU A 6 -7.57 -7.62 -4.85
N GLY A 7 -7.64 -8.94 -4.79
CA GLY A 7 -6.46 -9.76 -4.53
C GLY A 7 -5.41 -9.59 -5.62
N PRO A 8 -4.26 -10.26 -5.49
CA PRO A 8 -3.24 -10.19 -6.52
C PRO A 8 -3.72 -10.66 -7.89
N GLU A 9 -3.62 -9.77 -8.87
CA GLU A 9 -3.97 -10.05 -10.26
C GLU A 9 -2.85 -10.79 -10.99
N ARG A 10 -3.27 -11.75 -11.83
CA ARG A 10 -2.46 -12.48 -12.82
C ARG A 10 -3.12 -12.27 -14.21
N PRO A 11 -2.54 -12.74 -15.32
CA PRO A 11 -3.20 -12.66 -16.63
C PRO A 11 -4.65 -13.19 -16.63
N ASP A 12 -4.94 -14.24 -15.85
CA ASP A 12 -6.29 -14.79 -15.64
C ASP A 12 -6.98 -14.24 -14.37
N GLY A 13 -6.73 -12.98 -14.05
CA GLY A 13 -7.24 -12.31 -12.85
C GLY A 13 -8.75 -12.04 -12.87
N VAL A 14 -9.28 -11.52 -11.76
CA VAL A 14 -10.72 -11.20 -11.64
C VAL A 14 -11.06 -9.81 -12.16
N LEU A 15 -10.06 -8.97 -12.45
CA LEU A 15 -10.28 -7.61 -12.94
C LEU A 15 -11.20 -7.53 -14.17
N PRO A 16 -11.04 -8.34 -15.25
CA PRO A 16 -11.90 -8.24 -16.43
C PRO A 16 -13.38 -8.52 -16.12
N SER A 17 -13.67 -9.55 -15.32
CA SER A 17 -15.04 -9.92 -14.96
C SER A 17 -15.68 -8.89 -14.02
N VAL A 18 -14.90 -8.31 -13.10
CA VAL A 18 -15.33 -7.22 -12.23
C VAL A 18 -15.67 -5.96 -13.02
N LEU A 19 -14.80 -5.53 -13.95
CA LEU A 19 -15.05 -4.38 -14.81
C LEU A 19 -16.31 -4.56 -15.67
N ALA A 20 -16.49 -5.76 -16.24
CA ALA A 20 -17.69 -6.11 -17.01
C ALA A 20 -18.96 -6.07 -16.15
N ARG A 21 -18.91 -6.64 -14.94
CA ARG A 21 -20.04 -6.59 -13.99
C ARG A 21 -20.40 -5.17 -13.57
N HIS A 22 -19.41 -4.28 -13.48
CA HIS A 22 -19.63 -2.85 -13.21
C HIS A 22 -20.01 -2.03 -14.45
N GLY A 23 -20.09 -2.64 -15.63
CA GLY A 23 -20.46 -1.97 -16.86
C GLY A 23 -19.44 -0.93 -17.34
N VAL A 24 -18.14 -1.12 -17.04
CA VAL A 24 -17.09 -0.19 -17.48
C VAL A 24 -16.80 -0.42 -18.98
N THR A 25 -17.23 0.50 -19.83
CA THR A 25 -17.09 0.38 -21.30
C THR A 25 -16.10 1.36 -21.92
N GLY A 26 -15.72 2.43 -21.22
CA GLY A 26 -14.79 3.44 -21.71
C GLY A 26 -13.31 3.14 -21.42
N PRO A 27 -12.39 4.06 -21.78
CA PRO A 27 -10.96 3.91 -21.50
C PRO A 27 -10.66 3.78 -20.00
N ILE A 28 -9.61 3.04 -19.66
CA ILE A 28 -9.18 2.80 -18.27
C ILE A 28 -7.80 3.41 -18.08
N ALA A 29 -7.66 4.28 -17.08
CA ALA A 29 -6.35 4.76 -16.67
C ALA A 29 -5.63 3.71 -15.80
N LEU A 30 -4.34 3.48 -16.05
CA LEU A 30 -3.51 2.56 -15.27
C LEU A 30 -2.37 3.30 -14.58
N VAL A 31 -2.22 3.08 -13.29
CA VAL A 31 -1.04 3.44 -12.51
C VAL A 31 -0.25 2.17 -12.19
N SER A 32 0.92 2.01 -12.81
CA SER A 32 1.82 0.87 -12.61
C SER A 32 3.24 1.25 -12.18
N ALA A 33 3.42 2.46 -11.61
CA ALA A 33 4.73 3.00 -11.21
C ALA A 33 5.53 2.10 -10.26
N GLY A 34 4.87 1.19 -9.54
CA GLY A 34 5.53 0.16 -8.74
C GLY A 34 6.39 -0.82 -9.55
N TRP A 35 6.17 -0.95 -10.85
CA TRP A 35 6.95 -1.83 -11.75
C TRP A 35 8.28 -1.20 -12.20
N ARG A 36 8.50 0.10 -11.92
CA ARG A 36 9.76 0.81 -12.20
C ARG A 36 10.14 0.73 -13.68
N TYR A 37 11.30 0.16 -14.01
CA TYR A 37 11.80 0.01 -15.38
C TYR A 37 10.88 -0.85 -16.26
N ASP A 38 10.03 -1.67 -15.65
CA ASP A 38 9.02 -2.49 -16.34
C ASP A 38 7.63 -1.82 -16.34
N GLU A 39 7.49 -0.55 -15.97
CA GLU A 39 6.20 0.17 -15.96
C GLU A 39 5.48 0.07 -17.32
N ALA A 40 6.23 -0.12 -18.41
CA ALA A 40 5.71 -0.15 -19.78
C ALA A 40 5.16 -1.52 -20.18
N ARG A 41 5.53 -2.55 -19.43
CA ARG A 41 5.24 -3.94 -19.75
C ARG A 41 3.83 -4.31 -19.30
N ASP A 42 2.85 -3.55 -19.78
CA ASP A 42 1.42 -3.73 -19.49
C ASP A 42 0.69 -4.51 -20.59
N GLU A 43 1.40 -5.09 -21.55
CA GLU A 43 0.80 -5.73 -22.74
C GLU A 43 -0.12 -6.88 -22.37
N LEU A 44 0.26 -7.69 -21.36
CA LEU A 44 -0.57 -8.78 -20.87
C LEU A 44 -1.87 -8.27 -20.22
N LEU A 45 -1.80 -7.16 -19.47
CA LEU A 45 -2.98 -6.55 -18.87
C LEU A 45 -3.88 -5.96 -19.95
N ARG A 46 -3.29 -5.30 -20.95
CA ARG A 46 -4.00 -4.74 -22.10
C ARG A 46 -4.70 -5.81 -22.93
N ALA A 47 -4.05 -6.94 -23.15
CA ALA A 47 -4.62 -8.07 -23.88
C ALA A 47 -5.80 -8.72 -23.14
N ALA A 48 -5.78 -8.71 -21.80
CA ALA A 48 -6.83 -9.28 -20.98
C ALA A 48 -8.08 -8.37 -20.84
N LEU A 49 -7.98 -7.09 -21.21
CA LEU A 49 -9.04 -6.10 -21.05
C LEU A 49 -9.64 -5.71 -22.41
N PRO A 50 -10.98 -5.70 -22.56
CA PRO A 50 -11.62 -5.23 -23.79
C PRO A 50 -11.54 -3.71 -23.95
N ASN A 51 -11.23 -2.98 -22.88
CA ASN A 51 -11.14 -1.52 -22.85
C ASN A 51 -9.76 -1.03 -23.34
N GLU A 52 -9.74 0.16 -23.93
CA GLU A 52 -8.48 0.90 -24.11
C GLU A 52 -7.85 1.18 -22.74
N VAL A 53 -6.60 0.76 -22.53
CA VAL A 53 -5.85 1.05 -21.30
C VAL A 53 -4.83 2.15 -21.58
N ARG A 54 -4.89 3.21 -20.77
CA ARG A 54 -3.97 4.36 -20.79
C ARG A 54 -3.11 4.34 -19.54
N ASN A 55 -1.89 3.88 -19.68
CA ASN A 55 -0.93 3.91 -18.59
C ASN A 55 -0.40 5.33 -18.38
N LEU A 56 -0.47 5.83 -17.15
CA LEU A 56 -0.07 7.20 -16.82
C LEU A 56 1.45 7.38 -16.73
N ARG A 57 2.22 6.28 -16.73
CA ARG A 57 3.70 6.29 -16.80
C ARG A 57 4.36 7.16 -15.73
N LEU A 58 3.84 7.16 -14.50
CA LEU A 58 4.29 8.10 -13.46
C LEU A 58 5.76 7.88 -13.08
N TYR A 59 6.26 6.65 -13.14
CA TYR A 59 7.69 6.39 -12.90
C TYR A 59 8.54 7.08 -13.98
N ASP A 60 8.20 6.89 -15.25
CA ASP A 60 8.92 7.50 -16.36
C ASP A 60 8.80 9.03 -16.39
N ARG A 61 7.60 9.59 -16.15
CA ARG A 61 7.42 11.06 -16.03
C ARG A 61 8.36 11.64 -14.97
N PHE A 62 8.50 10.98 -13.82
CA PHE A 62 9.45 11.41 -12.80
C PHE A 62 10.90 11.30 -13.26
N ARG A 63 11.27 10.25 -14.00
CA ARG A 63 12.61 10.09 -14.58
C ARG A 63 12.96 11.20 -15.58
N HIS A 64 11.98 11.72 -16.31
CA HIS A 64 12.16 12.90 -17.16
C HIS A 64 12.45 14.15 -16.32
N LEU A 65 11.66 14.38 -15.27
CA LEU A 65 11.92 15.48 -14.32
C LEU A 65 13.28 15.36 -13.62
N GLU A 66 13.75 14.15 -13.31
CA GLU A 66 15.10 13.92 -12.76
C GLU A 66 16.21 14.48 -13.65
N ARG A 67 16.01 14.51 -14.98
CA ARG A 67 17.00 15.04 -15.93
C ARG A 67 16.88 16.55 -16.11
N GLU A 68 15.68 17.09 -16.01
CA GLU A 68 15.37 18.47 -16.36
C GLU A 68 15.33 19.43 -15.16
N GLU A 69 14.98 18.94 -13.97
CA GLU A 69 14.72 19.73 -12.76
C GLU A 69 15.67 19.34 -11.62
N THR A 70 16.98 19.44 -11.87
CA THR A 70 18.03 18.95 -10.96
C THR A 70 17.96 19.52 -9.55
N GLU A 71 17.65 20.81 -9.38
CA GLU A 71 17.53 21.45 -8.06
C GLU A 71 16.34 20.89 -7.26
N LEU A 72 15.16 20.81 -7.89
CA LEU A 72 13.95 20.24 -7.27
C LEU A 72 14.19 18.80 -6.84
N ILE A 73 14.85 18.03 -7.70
CA ILE A 73 15.13 16.62 -7.49
C ILE A 73 16.20 16.43 -6.42
N GLY A 74 17.16 17.35 -6.33
CA GLY A 74 18.10 17.43 -5.20
C GLY A 74 17.37 17.60 -3.87
N LYS A 75 16.42 18.54 -3.78
CA LYS A 75 15.59 18.73 -2.56
C LYS A 75 14.70 17.53 -2.26
N TYR A 76 14.10 16.92 -3.28
CA TYR A 76 13.32 15.69 -3.14
C TYR A 76 14.19 14.54 -2.60
N THR A 77 15.41 14.38 -3.11
CA THR A 77 16.36 13.37 -2.66
C THR A 77 16.80 13.60 -1.22
N ALA A 78 17.09 14.85 -0.83
CA ALA A 78 17.40 15.20 0.55
C ALA A 78 16.27 14.83 1.52
N LYS A 79 15.00 15.02 1.12
CA LYS A 79 13.84 14.54 1.90
C LYS A 79 13.86 13.00 2.03
N GLN A 80 14.08 12.26 0.95
CA GLN A 80 14.13 10.79 0.98
C GLN A 80 15.26 10.29 1.89
N ASP A 81 16.40 10.98 1.90
CA ASP A 81 17.51 10.68 2.81
C ASP A 81 17.16 10.95 4.27
N ALA A 82 16.43 12.03 4.56
CA ALA A 82 15.94 12.31 5.90
C ALA A 82 14.95 11.23 6.38
N LEU A 83 14.00 10.83 5.51
CA LEU A 83 13.05 9.74 5.79
C LEU A 83 13.78 8.42 6.09
N ARG A 84 14.82 8.10 5.33
CA ARG A 84 15.66 6.92 5.57
C ARG A 84 16.32 6.96 6.95
N LYS A 85 16.88 8.10 7.37
CA LYS A 85 17.49 8.24 8.71
C LYS A 85 16.47 8.05 9.83
N VAL A 86 15.24 8.55 9.67
CA VAL A 86 14.14 8.32 10.61
C VAL A 86 13.76 6.83 10.65
N LYS A 87 13.67 6.20 9.47
CA LYS A 87 13.38 4.77 9.32
C LYS A 87 14.43 3.87 9.99
N ASP A 88 15.71 4.22 9.92
CA ASP A 88 16.80 3.44 10.54
C ASP A 88 16.68 3.44 12.07
N ARG A 89 16.34 4.58 12.67
CA ARG A 89 16.08 4.68 14.13
C ARG A 89 14.85 3.89 14.53
N TYR A 90 13.78 3.99 13.75
CA TYR A 90 12.56 3.21 13.96
C TYR A 90 12.84 1.69 13.92
N ARG A 91 13.60 1.21 12.93
CA ARG A 91 14.00 -0.20 12.83
C ARG A 91 14.82 -0.68 14.01
N LEU A 92 15.69 0.16 14.56
CA LEU A 92 16.46 -0.17 15.75
C LEU A 92 15.53 -0.43 16.95
N TRP A 93 14.58 0.46 17.20
CA TRP A 93 13.58 0.28 18.26
C TRP A 93 12.72 -0.97 17.99
N LEU A 94 12.20 -1.10 16.77
CA LEU A 94 11.24 -2.13 16.39
C LEU A 94 11.77 -3.55 16.61
N ARG A 95 13.03 -3.82 16.24
CA ARG A 95 13.66 -5.14 16.42
C ARG A 95 13.67 -5.57 17.88
N THR A 96 14.05 -4.67 18.78
CA THR A 96 14.09 -4.96 20.22
C THR A 96 12.68 -5.20 20.76
N SER A 97 11.72 -4.34 20.43
CA SER A 97 10.36 -4.45 20.98
C SER A 97 9.57 -5.65 20.47
N LEU A 98 9.76 -6.05 19.21
CA LEU A 98 9.08 -7.23 18.66
C LEU A 98 9.58 -8.53 19.28
N GLY A 99 10.90 -8.66 19.47
CA GLY A 99 11.47 -9.84 20.15
C GLY A 99 10.91 -10.00 21.57
N MET A 100 10.77 -8.90 22.31
CA MET A 100 10.17 -8.91 23.64
C MET A 100 8.69 -9.32 23.61
N ALA A 101 7.89 -8.77 22.69
CA ALA A 101 6.47 -9.09 22.58
C ALA A 101 6.24 -10.56 22.18
N ALA A 102 7.00 -11.07 21.21
CA ALA A 102 6.91 -12.46 20.78
C ALA A 102 7.39 -13.43 21.86
N GLY A 103 8.49 -13.10 22.58
CA GLY A 103 9.00 -13.92 23.67
C GLY A 103 8.02 -14.11 24.83
N LEU A 104 7.18 -13.11 25.12
CA LEU A 104 6.13 -13.21 26.14
C LEU A 104 5.01 -14.21 25.78
N LEU A 105 4.89 -14.61 24.52
CA LEU A 105 3.89 -15.57 24.04
C LEU A 105 4.46 -16.98 23.79
N ALA A 106 5.78 -17.16 23.85
CA ALA A 106 6.44 -18.39 23.41
C ALA A 106 6.09 -19.62 24.26
N ASP A 107 6.02 -19.47 25.58
CA ASP A 107 5.81 -20.60 26.51
C ASP A 107 4.34 -20.79 26.90
N LYS A 108 3.61 -19.70 27.07
CA LYS A 108 2.18 -19.71 27.40
C LYS A 108 1.48 -18.49 26.77
N PRO A 109 0.73 -18.68 25.67
CA PRO A 109 0.03 -17.59 25.02
C PRO A 109 -1.02 -17.00 25.98
N ASP A 110 -0.75 -15.82 26.52
CA ASP A 110 -1.68 -15.03 27.30
C ASP A 110 -1.64 -13.59 26.79
N ALA A 111 -2.52 -13.29 25.83
CA ALA A 111 -2.64 -11.95 25.25
C ALA A 111 -3.22 -10.92 26.24
N ASP A 112 -3.82 -11.37 27.35
CA ASP A 112 -4.35 -10.50 28.40
C ASP A 112 -3.32 -10.12 29.46
N CYS A 113 -2.17 -10.83 29.47
CA CYS A 113 -1.04 -10.57 30.33
C CYS A 113 -0.65 -9.07 30.30
N PRO A 114 -0.57 -8.38 31.45
CA PRO A 114 -0.24 -6.96 31.51
C PRO A 114 1.07 -6.60 30.80
N TRP A 115 2.08 -7.48 30.87
CA TRP A 115 3.38 -7.30 30.23
C TRP A 115 3.28 -7.35 28.70
N PHE A 116 2.47 -8.25 28.16
CA PHE A 116 2.23 -8.31 26.72
C PHE A 116 1.53 -7.04 26.24
N ARG A 117 0.46 -6.61 26.94
CA ARG A 117 -0.25 -5.36 26.61
C ARG A 117 0.66 -4.13 26.69
N GLN A 118 1.57 -4.06 27.65
CA GLN A 118 2.57 -2.99 27.72
C GLN A 118 3.55 -3.04 26.53
N SER A 119 4.04 -4.23 26.17
CA SER A 119 4.91 -4.41 24.99
C SER A 119 4.23 -3.98 23.69
N ILE A 120 2.94 -4.29 23.52
CA ILE A 120 2.15 -3.83 22.37
C ILE A 120 1.99 -2.31 22.36
N ARG A 121 1.73 -1.67 23.51
CA ARG A 121 1.67 -0.20 23.59
C ARG A 121 2.98 0.45 23.16
N HIS A 122 4.12 -0.06 23.62
CA HIS A 122 5.43 0.47 23.20
C HIS A 122 5.67 0.33 21.69
N LEU A 123 5.21 -0.77 21.07
CA LEU A 123 5.27 -0.92 19.61
C LEU A 123 4.40 0.11 18.89
N GLN A 124 3.18 0.33 19.38
CA GLN A 124 2.25 1.32 18.84
C GLN A 124 2.80 2.75 18.97
N GLU A 125 3.38 3.10 20.13
CA GLU A 125 4.02 4.40 20.36
C GLU A 125 5.19 4.64 19.39
N ALA A 126 6.04 3.63 19.17
CA ALA A 126 7.13 3.71 18.19
C ALA A 126 6.61 3.89 16.76
N ASP A 127 5.51 3.22 16.41
CA ASP A 127 4.85 3.38 15.11
C ASP A 127 4.29 4.78 14.91
N GLU A 128 3.58 5.33 15.91
CA GLU A 128 3.04 6.69 15.85
C GLU A 128 4.15 7.73 15.73
N LEU A 129 5.24 7.57 16.49
CA LEU A 129 6.38 8.47 16.42
C LEU A 129 7.05 8.44 15.04
N PHE A 130 7.25 7.24 14.47
CA PHE A 130 7.80 7.12 13.12
C PHE A 130 6.90 7.79 12.09
N LEU A 131 5.60 7.50 12.15
CA LEU A 131 4.61 8.02 11.20
C LEU A 131 4.43 9.53 11.32
N SER A 132 4.47 10.09 12.52
CA SER A 132 4.38 11.54 12.73
C SER A 132 5.61 12.28 12.17
N GLU A 133 6.82 11.76 12.41
CA GLU A 133 8.04 12.33 11.84
C GLU A 133 8.08 12.21 10.30
N ALA A 134 7.64 11.08 9.75
CA ALA A 134 7.54 10.92 8.30
C ALA A 134 6.56 11.94 7.69
N ARG A 135 5.39 12.12 8.31
CA ARG A 135 4.41 13.14 7.89
C ARG A 135 5.00 14.54 7.92
N ARG A 136 5.66 14.90 9.02
CA ARG A 136 6.31 16.21 9.19
C ARG A 136 7.33 16.49 8.09
N LEU A 137 8.13 15.50 7.70
CA LEU A 137 9.10 15.63 6.60
C LEU A 137 8.44 15.82 5.24
N HIS A 138 7.30 15.16 4.97
CA HIS A 138 6.55 15.39 3.74
C HIS A 138 5.90 16.78 3.72
N GLU A 139 5.28 17.20 4.83
CA GLU A 139 4.64 18.52 4.95
C GLU A 139 5.66 19.66 4.83
N ALA A 140 6.81 19.55 5.48
CA ALA A 140 7.90 20.52 5.35
C ALA A 140 8.36 20.64 3.89
N PHE A 141 8.53 19.52 3.19
CA PHE A 141 8.90 19.54 1.77
C PHE A 141 7.84 20.22 0.90
N GLU A 142 6.56 19.91 1.08
CA GLU A 142 5.50 20.58 0.30
C GLU A 142 5.43 22.08 0.60
N GLN A 143 5.65 22.52 1.85
CA GLN A 143 5.62 23.93 2.26
C GLN A 143 6.84 24.73 1.75
N GLU A 144 8.03 24.15 1.88
CA GLU A 144 9.30 24.81 1.55
C GLU A 144 9.61 24.76 0.05
N VAL A 145 9.40 23.60 -0.57
CA VAL A 145 9.80 23.36 -1.97
C VAL A 145 8.67 23.64 -2.94
N ARG A 146 7.42 23.46 -2.50
CA ARG A 146 6.18 23.64 -3.30
C ARG A 146 6.31 23.07 -4.71
N PRO A 147 6.51 21.76 -4.87
CA PRO A 147 6.69 21.15 -6.19
C PRO A 147 5.59 21.50 -7.19
N GLY A 148 4.34 21.67 -6.71
CA GLY A 148 3.21 22.07 -7.56
C GLY A 148 3.32 23.48 -8.17
N GLU A 149 4.17 24.36 -7.62
CA GLU A 149 4.44 25.67 -8.20
C GLU A 149 5.45 25.59 -9.36
N ASN A 150 6.30 24.57 -9.40
CA ASN A 150 7.26 24.35 -10.49
C ASN A 150 6.51 24.17 -11.83
N PRO A 151 6.83 24.95 -12.88
CA PRO A 151 6.09 24.90 -14.15
C PRO A 151 6.06 23.53 -14.82
N ARG A 152 7.15 22.77 -14.78
CA ARG A 152 7.20 21.43 -15.39
C ARG A 152 6.39 20.42 -14.62
N VAL A 153 6.50 20.42 -13.29
CA VAL A 153 5.68 19.56 -12.43
C VAL A 153 4.20 19.87 -12.62
N ARG A 154 3.83 21.16 -12.68
CA ARG A 154 2.46 21.59 -12.92
C ARG A 154 1.94 21.07 -14.26
N LYS A 155 2.72 21.23 -15.33
CA LYS A 155 2.40 20.70 -16.65
C LYS A 155 2.15 19.19 -16.61
N GLU A 156 3.04 18.41 -15.98
CA GLU A 156 2.86 16.97 -15.82
C GLU A 156 1.58 16.62 -15.04
N ARG A 157 1.30 17.34 -13.94
CA ARG A 157 0.07 17.15 -13.15
C ARG A 157 -1.18 17.49 -13.97
N ASP A 158 -1.13 18.52 -14.81
CA ASP A 158 -2.23 18.91 -15.70
C ASP A 158 -2.48 17.85 -16.78
N GLU A 159 -1.43 17.33 -17.40
CA GLU A 159 -1.53 16.26 -18.40
C GLU A 159 -2.11 14.97 -17.81
N ILE A 160 -1.63 14.57 -16.62
CA ILE A 160 -2.16 13.40 -15.90
C ILE A 160 -3.66 13.59 -15.61
N ARG A 161 -4.07 14.78 -15.16
CA ARG A 161 -5.49 15.09 -14.92
C ARG A 161 -6.32 15.02 -16.21
N ALA A 162 -5.79 15.53 -17.32
CA ALA A 162 -6.47 15.50 -18.61
C ALA A 162 -6.64 14.06 -19.12
N GLU A 163 -5.60 13.23 -19.03
CA GLU A 163 -5.67 11.80 -19.37
C GLU A 163 -6.70 11.06 -18.52
N LEU A 164 -6.71 11.31 -17.21
CA LEU A 164 -7.67 10.74 -16.26
C LEU A 164 -9.11 11.18 -16.53
N ALA A 165 -9.33 12.43 -16.93
CA ALA A 165 -10.66 12.96 -17.24
C ALA A 165 -11.31 12.24 -18.43
N GLY A 166 -10.51 11.74 -19.37
CA GLY A 166 -10.97 10.96 -20.51
C GLY A 166 -11.21 9.46 -20.22
N CYS A 167 -11.03 9.01 -18.98
CA CYS A 167 -11.14 7.59 -18.60
C CYS A 167 -12.39 7.30 -17.76
N ALA A 168 -13.04 6.18 -18.05
CA ALA A 168 -14.20 5.66 -17.33
C ALA A 168 -13.86 5.05 -15.97
N ALA A 169 -12.61 4.60 -15.76
CA ALA A 169 -12.14 4.03 -14.51
C ALA A 169 -10.65 4.30 -14.27
N LEU A 170 -10.22 4.15 -13.02
CA LEU A 170 -8.81 4.18 -12.61
C LEU A 170 -8.43 2.82 -12.00
N CYS A 171 -7.33 2.25 -12.48
CA CYS A 171 -6.69 1.07 -11.94
C CYS A 171 -5.34 1.43 -11.30
N ILE A 172 -5.10 0.97 -10.07
CA ILE A 172 -3.79 1.11 -9.40
C ILE A 172 -3.21 -0.29 -9.15
N ALA A 173 -2.14 -0.59 -9.89
CA ALA A 173 -1.52 -1.88 -9.87
C ALA A 173 -0.61 -2.11 -8.64
N GLY A 174 -0.22 -3.38 -8.48
CA GLY A 174 0.83 -3.79 -7.56
C GLY A 174 2.24 -3.33 -7.95
N GLY A 175 3.24 -3.84 -7.23
CA GLY A 175 4.66 -3.54 -7.46
C GLY A 175 5.36 -3.04 -6.20
N HIS A 176 6.43 -2.28 -6.37
CA HIS A 176 7.19 -1.71 -5.26
C HIS A 176 6.40 -0.56 -4.59
N ILE A 177 5.80 -0.82 -3.44
CA ILE A 177 4.94 0.13 -2.71
C ILE A 177 5.59 1.48 -2.42
N GLY A 178 6.88 1.53 -2.06
CA GLY A 178 7.58 2.80 -1.84
C GLY A 178 7.71 3.68 -3.08
N VAL A 179 7.98 3.09 -4.26
CA VAL A 179 8.03 3.85 -5.51
C VAL A 179 6.62 4.29 -5.89
N LEU A 180 5.65 3.37 -5.82
CA LEU A 180 4.25 3.67 -6.12
C LEU A 180 3.74 4.85 -5.28
N ARG A 181 3.92 4.79 -3.94
CA ARG A 181 3.58 5.89 -3.02
C ARG A 181 4.28 7.19 -3.42
N ASN A 182 5.59 7.14 -3.63
CA ASN A 182 6.36 8.32 -3.97
C ASN A 182 5.86 9.00 -5.25
N ARG A 183 5.56 8.24 -6.29
CA ARG A 183 5.08 8.77 -7.58
C ARG A 183 3.64 9.28 -7.49
N CYS A 184 2.73 8.51 -6.89
CA CYS A 184 1.34 8.93 -6.76
C CYS A 184 1.17 10.22 -5.95
N PHE A 185 1.96 10.39 -4.88
CA PHE A 185 1.92 11.62 -4.08
C PHE A 185 2.64 12.79 -4.76
N PHE A 186 3.79 12.56 -5.41
CA PHE A 186 4.51 13.63 -6.10
C PHE A 186 3.69 14.26 -7.24
N PHE A 187 2.92 13.44 -7.96
CA PHE A 187 2.00 13.91 -9.01
C PHE A 187 0.60 14.26 -8.49
N ASP A 188 0.41 14.29 -7.16
CA ASP A 188 -0.83 14.75 -6.53
C ASP A 188 -2.08 14.03 -7.08
N LEU A 189 -2.04 12.70 -7.10
CA LEU A 189 -3.19 11.90 -7.58
C LEU A 189 -4.38 11.94 -6.62
N GLY A 190 -4.19 12.32 -5.34
CA GLY A 190 -5.19 12.26 -4.28
C GLY A 190 -6.56 12.83 -4.66
N PRO A 191 -6.65 14.09 -5.14
CA PRO A 191 -7.90 14.70 -5.58
C PRO A 191 -8.63 13.98 -6.72
N THR A 192 -7.91 13.15 -7.50
CA THR A 192 -8.47 12.44 -8.66
C THR A 192 -8.99 11.05 -8.33
N LEU A 193 -8.59 10.49 -7.18
CA LEU A 193 -8.91 9.10 -6.82
C LEU A 193 -10.41 8.86 -6.63
N THR A 194 -11.16 9.91 -6.28
CA THR A 194 -12.59 9.81 -5.97
C THR A 194 -13.53 10.21 -7.10
N GLN A 195 -12.98 10.58 -8.25
CA GLN A 195 -13.75 11.14 -9.36
C GLN A 195 -14.39 10.07 -10.27
N ARG A 196 -13.90 8.83 -10.19
CA ARG A 196 -14.32 7.71 -11.05
C ARG A 196 -14.21 6.38 -10.29
N PRO A 197 -14.84 5.29 -10.76
CA PRO A 197 -14.61 3.95 -10.23
C PRO A 197 -13.12 3.64 -10.11
N LEU A 198 -12.71 3.16 -8.93
CA LEU A 198 -11.32 2.90 -8.61
C LEU A 198 -11.13 1.42 -8.27
N TYR A 199 -10.18 0.79 -8.96
CA TYR A 199 -9.79 -0.60 -8.79
C TYR A 199 -8.33 -0.66 -8.35
N ALA A 200 -8.03 -1.39 -7.29
CA ALA A 200 -6.66 -1.50 -6.82
C ALA A 200 -6.33 -2.90 -6.30
N TRP A 201 -5.13 -3.37 -6.61
CA TRP A 201 -4.66 -4.68 -6.15
C TRP A 201 -3.23 -4.61 -5.62
N SER A 202 -2.87 -5.59 -4.81
CA SER A 202 -1.51 -5.72 -4.26
C SER A 202 -1.04 -4.41 -3.58
N ALA A 203 0.09 -3.85 -3.98
CA ALA A 203 0.58 -2.57 -3.46
C ALA A 203 -0.41 -1.41 -3.68
N GLY A 204 -1.18 -1.42 -4.77
CA GLY A 204 -2.25 -0.44 -4.99
C GLY A 204 -3.31 -0.51 -3.89
N ALA A 205 -3.73 -1.70 -3.49
CA ALA A 205 -4.69 -1.88 -2.39
C ALA A 205 -4.13 -1.33 -1.06
N MET A 206 -2.85 -1.62 -0.77
CA MET A 206 -2.16 -1.07 0.40
C MET A 206 -2.13 0.45 0.36
N LEU A 207 -1.84 1.04 -0.80
CA LEU A 207 -1.73 2.49 -1.00
C LEU A 207 -3.01 3.25 -0.63
N LEU A 208 -4.18 2.62 -0.78
CA LEU A 208 -5.47 3.23 -0.46
C LEU A 208 -5.81 3.22 1.03
N THR A 209 -5.06 2.48 1.85
CA THR A 209 -5.22 2.48 3.31
C THR A 209 -4.55 3.69 3.98
N GLU A 210 -4.73 3.87 5.28
CA GLU A 210 -4.10 4.96 6.04
C GLU A 210 -2.59 4.76 6.21
N ARG A 211 -2.13 3.51 6.36
CA ARG A 211 -0.75 3.19 6.76
C ARG A 211 -0.21 2.03 5.95
N LEU A 212 0.97 2.21 5.38
CA LEU A 212 1.60 1.24 4.50
C LEU A 212 2.48 0.31 5.33
N LEU A 213 2.01 -0.91 5.59
CA LEU A 213 2.79 -1.92 6.29
C LEU A 213 3.61 -2.76 5.30
N LEU A 214 4.92 -2.81 5.47
CA LEU A 214 5.77 -3.84 4.87
C LEU A 214 5.71 -5.08 5.76
N PHE A 215 5.53 -6.24 5.16
CA PHE A 215 5.42 -7.50 5.88
C PHE A 215 6.02 -8.62 5.04
N HIS A 216 6.84 -9.43 5.70
CA HIS A 216 7.35 -10.69 5.19
C HIS A 216 8.03 -11.42 6.34
N ASP A 217 7.64 -12.65 6.63
CA ASP A 217 8.32 -13.44 7.67
C ASP A 217 9.59 -14.10 7.13
N HIS A 218 9.65 -14.38 5.82
CA HIS A 218 10.78 -15.07 5.19
C HIS A 218 11.43 -14.21 4.11
N THR A 219 12.48 -13.46 4.44
CA THR A 219 13.26 -12.75 3.41
C THR A 219 14.43 -13.61 2.93
N GLY A 220 14.98 -13.29 1.75
CA GLY A 220 16.22 -13.93 1.25
C GLY A 220 17.45 -13.73 2.15
N PHE A 221 17.35 -12.90 3.20
CA PHE A 221 18.42 -12.60 4.16
C PHE A 221 18.07 -13.01 5.60
N GLY A 222 17.02 -13.81 5.80
CA GLY A 222 16.58 -14.27 7.11
C GLY A 222 15.18 -13.80 7.50
N PRO A 223 14.78 -13.95 8.78
CA PRO A 223 13.45 -13.58 9.24
C PRO A 223 13.21 -12.09 9.03
N GLY A 224 12.12 -11.77 8.34
CA GLY A 224 11.71 -10.39 8.16
C GLY A 224 10.92 -9.88 9.35
N THR A 225 10.60 -8.59 9.33
CA THR A 225 9.88 -7.93 10.41
C THR A 225 8.84 -7.00 9.80
N ALA A 226 7.59 -7.11 10.25
CA ALA A 226 6.54 -6.22 9.82
C ALA A 226 6.83 -4.78 10.30
N GLU A 227 6.85 -3.81 9.38
CA GLU A 227 7.24 -2.43 9.68
C GLU A 227 6.48 -1.42 8.83
N PHE A 228 6.14 -0.26 9.38
CA PHE A 228 5.48 0.78 8.59
C PHE A 228 6.45 1.47 7.65
N LEU A 229 6.10 1.59 6.38
CA LEU A 229 6.84 2.35 5.38
C LEU A 229 6.52 3.85 5.45
N ASP A 230 5.24 4.21 5.43
CA ASP A 230 4.74 5.59 5.35
C ASP A 230 3.19 5.58 5.53
N HIS A 231 2.56 6.73 5.32
CA HIS A 231 1.11 6.87 5.14
C HIS A 231 0.69 6.55 3.69
N GLY A 232 -0.51 6.01 3.55
CA GLY A 232 -1.22 5.91 2.27
C GLY A 232 -2.22 7.05 2.09
N PHE A 233 -3.13 6.91 1.12
CA PHE A 233 -4.18 7.91 0.85
C PHE A 233 -5.29 7.96 1.90
N GLY A 234 -5.45 6.90 2.71
CA GLY A 234 -6.45 6.88 3.78
C GLY A 234 -7.91 6.86 3.30
N LEU A 235 -8.17 6.39 2.07
CA LEU A 235 -9.53 6.16 1.58
C LEU A 235 -10.20 4.99 2.30
N LEU A 236 -9.41 3.97 2.63
CA LEU A 236 -9.85 2.80 3.40
C LEU A 236 -9.27 2.87 4.82
N ARG A 237 -10.10 3.37 5.73
CA ARG A 237 -9.75 3.54 7.14
C ARG A 237 -9.90 2.24 7.92
N ASN A 238 -9.22 2.16 9.06
CA ASN A 238 -9.34 1.05 10.01
C ASN A 238 -9.07 -0.34 9.39
N THR A 239 -8.32 -0.41 8.30
CA THR A 239 -8.02 -1.66 7.58
C THR A 239 -6.56 -1.68 7.15
N VAL A 240 -5.93 -2.85 7.25
CA VAL A 240 -4.60 -3.13 6.70
C VAL A 240 -4.74 -4.33 5.77
N PHE A 241 -4.45 -4.13 4.49
CA PHE A 241 -4.41 -5.22 3.53
C PHE A 241 -3.03 -5.85 3.47
N LEU A 242 -3.00 -7.17 3.43
CA LEU A 242 -1.81 -8.00 3.30
C LEU A 242 -1.95 -8.85 2.03
N PRO A 243 -1.62 -8.29 0.85
CA PRO A 243 -1.66 -9.05 -0.40
C PRO A 243 -0.61 -10.16 -0.43
N HIS A 244 -0.96 -11.33 -0.98
CA HIS A 244 -0.12 -12.53 -0.94
C HIS A 244 0.28 -12.95 0.48
N ALA A 245 -0.64 -12.81 1.44
CA ALA A 245 -0.33 -13.11 2.84
C ALA A 245 0.11 -14.57 3.06
N ARG A 246 -0.49 -15.56 2.40
CA ARG A 246 -0.11 -16.98 2.54
C ARG A 246 1.32 -17.27 2.08
N GLU A 247 1.80 -16.56 1.06
CA GLU A 247 3.17 -16.71 0.58
C GLU A 247 4.19 -15.87 1.38
N ARG A 248 3.71 -14.91 2.18
CA ARG A 248 4.56 -13.92 2.84
C ARG A 248 4.63 -14.06 4.35
N LEU A 249 3.66 -14.70 4.97
CA LEU A 249 3.54 -14.86 6.42
C LEU A 249 3.49 -16.33 6.80
N ASP A 250 4.09 -16.66 7.93
CA ASP A 250 3.90 -17.94 8.59
C ASP A 250 2.58 -17.90 9.36
N LEU A 251 1.50 -18.33 8.69
CA LEU A 251 0.16 -18.34 9.28
C LEU A 251 -0.01 -19.39 10.39
N THR A 252 0.99 -20.23 10.63
CA THR A 252 0.98 -21.23 11.72
C THR A 252 1.60 -20.68 13.00
N ASN A 253 2.36 -19.59 12.91
CA ASN A 253 2.98 -18.95 14.07
C ASN A 253 2.00 -18.02 14.79
N GLY A 254 1.15 -18.62 15.63
CA GLY A 254 0.14 -17.90 16.41
C GLY A 254 0.70 -16.73 17.23
N ALA A 255 1.90 -16.87 17.82
CA ALA A 255 2.53 -15.80 18.59
C ALA A 255 2.83 -14.56 17.73
N ASN A 256 3.43 -14.74 16.55
CA ASN A 256 3.72 -13.65 15.62
C ASN A 256 2.43 -13.00 15.10
N LEU A 257 1.40 -13.81 14.81
CA LEU A 257 0.09 -13.31 14.38
C LEU A 257 -0.60 -12.49 15.48
N THR A 258 -0.55 -12.95 16.73
CA THR A 258 -1.08 -12.22 17.91
C THR A 258 -0.38 -10.87 18.06
N VAL A 259 0.96 -10.83 17.96
CA VAL A 259 1.74 -9.58 18.01
C VAL A 259 1.33 -8.64 16.87
N LEU A 260 1.29 -9.15 15.64
CA LEU A 260 0.93 -8.38 14.45
C LEU A 260 -0.47 -7.76 14.58
N ALA A 261 -1.48 -8.58 14.89
CA ALA A 261 -2.86 -8.11 14.97
C ALA A 261 -3.12 -7.21 16.18
N SER A 262 -2.54 -7.51 17.34
CA SER A 262 -2.64 -6.67 18.54
C SER A 262 -1.99 -5.31 18.33
N ARG A 263 -0.81 -5.27 17.69
CA ARG A 263 -0.13 -4.02 17.34
C ARG A 263 -0.95 -3.15 16.39
N LEU A 264 -1.63 -3.77 15.42
CA LEU A 264 -2.42 -3.04 14.43
C LEU A 264 -3.83 -2.67 14.90
N ALA A 265 -4.28 -3.19 16.05
CA ALA A 265 -5.59 -2.86 16.63
C ALA A 265 -5.78 -1.33 16.78
N PRO A 266 -7.00 -0.80 16.55
CA PRO A 266 -8.25 -1.50 16.26
C PRO A 266 -8.45 -1.83 14.76
N ARG A 267 -7.42 -1.75 13.92
CA ARG A 267 -7.54 -1.96 12.47
C ARG A 267 -7.80 -3.43 12.16
N LYS A 268 -8.65 -3.69 11.18
CA LYS A 268 -8.87 -5.03 10.61
C LYS A 268 -7.67 -5.44 9.78
N VAL A 269 -7.01 -6.52 10.16
CA VAL A 269 -5.86 -7.07 9.43
C VAL A 269 -6.36 -8.12 8.46
N MET A 270 -6.24 -7.85 7.16
CA MET A 270 -6.88 -8.64 6.10
C MET A 270 -5.88 -9.21 5.12
N GLY A 271 -5.75 -10.54 5.09
CA GLY A 271 -5.01 -11.26 4.07
C GLY A 271 -5.79 -11.33 2.76
N LEU A 272 -5.15 -10.97 1.64
CA LEU A 272 -5.74 -11.06 0.30
C LEU A 272 -4.95 -12.05 -0.56
N GLN A 273 -5.64 -13.04 -1.12
CA GLN A 273 -5.14 -14.01 -2.08
C GLN A 273 -5.74 -13.76 -3.46
N ASN A 274 -5.25 -14.47 -4.48
CA ASN A 274 -5.86 -14.42 -5.81
C ASN A 274 -7.35 -14.82 -5.73
N GLY A 275 -8.21 -14.08 -6.42
CA GLY A 275 -9.67 -14.24 -6.36
C GLY A 275 -10.39 -13.39 -5.31
N ALA A 276 -9.64 -12.69 -4.43
CA ALA A 276 -10.26 -11.79 -3.45
C ALA A 276 -10.87 -10.58 -4.15
N ILE A 277 -12.08 -10.19 -3.73
CA ILE A 277 -12.78 -9.01 -4.19
C ILE A 277 -13.43 -8.35 -2.98
N PHE A 278 -13.18 -7.06 -2.80
CA PHE A 278 -13.76 -6.21 -1.77
C PHE A 278 -14.39 -5.00 -2.43
N GLU A 279 -15.69 -4.80 -2.23
CA GLU A 279 -16.47 -3.75 -2.87
C GLU A 279 -17.16 -2.94 -1.80
N ASP A 280 -16.82 -1.65 -1.74
CA ASP A 280 -17.41 -0.70 -0.80
C ASP A 280 -17.41 -1.23 0.66
N GLY A 281 -16.31 -1.90 1.03
CA GLY A 281 -16.08 -2.46 2.37
C GLY A 281 -16.69 -3.83 2.63
N ARG A 282 -17.34 -4.47 1.64
CA ARG A 282 -17.87 -5.84 1.73
C ARG A 282 -17.03 -6.80 0.91
N TYR A 283 -16.86 -8.02 1.41
CA TYR A 283 -16.19 -9.07 0.66
C TYR A 283 -17.16 -9.71 -0.33
N THR A 284 -16.76 -9.88 -1.58
CA THR A 284 -17.57 -10.52 -2.64
C THR A 284 -16.74 -11.50 -3.48
N GLY A 285 -15.50 -11.77 -3.05
CA GLY A 285 -14.55 -12.63 -3.75
C GLY A 285 -14.83 -14.13 -3.61
N ALA A 286 -13.99 -14.93 -4.26
CA ALA A 286 -14.08 -16.39 -4.19
C ALA A 286 -13.92 -16.90 -2.74
N PRO A 287 -14.56 -18.01 -2.33
CA PRO A 287 -14.34 -18.61 -1.02
C PRO A 287 -12.84 -18.80 -0.72
N ASP A 288 -12.45 -18.59 0.53
CA ASP A 288 -11.06 -18.73 1.03
C ASP A 288 -9.99 -17.85 0.35
N SER A 289 -10.37 -16.93 -0.52
CA SER A 289 -9.43 -15.99 -1.16
C SER A 289 -9.11 -14.77 -0.30
N ALA A 290 -9.82 -14.55 0.81
CA ALA A 290 -9.43 -13.58 1.82
C ALA A 290 -9.68 -14.12 3.24
N PHE A 291 -8.97 -13.54 4.22
CA PHE A 291 -9.09 -13.90 5.63
C PHE A 291 -8.75 -12.71 6.53
N THR A 292 -9.21 -12.76 7.77
CA THR A 292 -8.89 -11.79 8.82
C THR A 292 -7.99 -12.45 9.87
N ILE A 293 -6.99 -11.71 10.33
CA ILE A 293 -6.14 -12.09 11.46
C ILE A 293 -6.64 -11.31 12.69
N ARG A 294 -7.06 -12.02 13.74
CA ARG A 294 -7.60 -11.43 14.96
C ARG A 294 -6.49 -11.19 16.01
N PRO A 295 -6.72 -10.32 17.01
CA PRO A 295 -5.72 -10.01 18.04
C PRO A 295 -5.22 -11.21 18.83
N ASP A 296 -5.99 -12.31 18.90
CA ASP A 296 -5.62 -13.59 19.50
C ASP A 296 -4.75 -14.48 18.58
N GLY A 297 -4.37 -13.98 17.41
CA GLY A 297 -3.58 -14.69 16.40
C GLY A 297 -4.39 -15.64 15.52
N SER A 298 -5.70 -15.77 15.76
CA SER A 298 -6.54 -16.67 14.97
C SER A 298 -6.84 -16.12 13.57
N VAL A 299 -6.86 -17.04 12.60
CA VAL A 299 -7.13 -16.74 11.18
C VAL A 299 -8.53 -17.21 10.81
N HIS A 300 -9.36 -16.30 10.32
CA HIS A 300 -10.75 -16.57 9.94
C HIS A 300 -10.98 -16.22 8.48
N ALA A 301 -11.57 -17.12 7.71
CA ALA A 301 -11.97 -16.81 6.33
C ALA A 301 -12.85 -15.55 6.30
N ALA A 302 -12.67 -14.71 5.28
CA ALA A 302 -13.59 -13.62 5.02
C ALA A 302 -14.91 -14.22 4.52
N VAL A 303 -16.02 -13.81 5.13
CA VAL A 303 -17.36 -14.24 4.72
C VAL A 303 -17.96 -13.14 3.85
N ALA A 304 -18.56 -13.55 2.73
CA ALA A 304 -19.24 -12.66 1.79
C ALA A 304 -20.61 -12.22 2.34
#